data_AF-A0A8J7DAG4-F1
#
_entry.id   AF-A0A8J7DAG4-F1
#
_cell.length_a   1.000
_cell.length_b   1.000
_cell.length_c   1.000
_cell.angle_alpha   90.00
_cell.angle_beta   90.00
_cell.angle_gamma   90.00
#
_symmetry.space_group_name_H-M   'P 1'
#
loop_
_entity.id
_entity.type
_entity.pdbx_description
1 polymer ?
#
loop_
_entity_poly.entity_id
_entity_poly.type
_entity_poly.pdbx_seq_one_letter_code
_entity_poly.pdbx_strand_id
1 'polypeptide(L)' 'MQAKLYRTYTLNRLRQDARSLVAQGKIDRQQPIYVLCQFISGRDWECAEQQLAQNDYQTRDRIGDLLS' A
#
# COMPACT_ATOMS: atom_id res chain seq x y z
N MET A 1 30.34 -2.55 1.29
CA MET A 1 28.95 -2.13 1.54
C MET A 1 28.04 -3.31 1.23
N GLN A 2 27.47 -3.97 2.24
CA GLN A 2 26.55 -5.08 2.00
C GLN A 2 25.18 -4.51 1.63
N ALA A 3 24.70 -4.80 0.42
CA ALA A 3 23.32 -4.54 0.05
C ALA A 3 22.43 -5.41 0.96
N LYS A 4 21.76 -4.79 1.95
CA LYS A 4 20.65 -5.43 2.64
C LYS A 4 19.66 -5.83 1.54
N LEU A 5 19.38 -7.14 1.42
CA LEU A 5 18.23 -7.64 0.68
C LEU A 5 16.97 -7.24 1.46
N TYR A 6 16.63 -5.95 1.44
CA TYR A 6 15.31 -5.50 1.87
C TYR A 6 14.34 -6.09 0.85
N ARG A 7 13.35 -6.86 1.32
CA ARG A 7 12.22 -7.24 0.48
C ARG A 7 11.54 -5.94 0.09
N THR A 8 11.80 -5.46 -1.12
CA THR A 8 11.17 -4.24 -1.63
C THR A 8 9.67 -4.48 -1.71
N TYR A 9 8.90 -3.76 -0.89
CA TYR A 9 7.46 -3.78 -0.98
C TYR A 9 7.07 -2.90 -2.17
N THR A 10 6.60 -3.51 -3.25
CA THR A 10 6.34 -2.80 -4.52
C THR A 10 4.92 -2.23 -4.55
N LEU A 11 4.69 -1.20 -5.37
CA LEU A 11 3.35 -0.65 -5.59
C LEU A 11 2.36 -1.72 -6.09
N ASN A 12 2.83 -2.68 -6.91
CA ASN A 12 2.00 -3.79 -7.39
C ASN A 12 1.56 -4.71 -6.24
N ARG A 13 2.44 -4.98 -5.28
CA ARG A 13 2.09 -5.75 -4.09
C ARG A 13 1.06 -5.01 -3.23
N LEU A 14 1.25 -3.69 -3.03
CA LEU A 14 0.29 -2.84 -2.33
C LEU A 14 -1.10 -2.91 -2.97
N ARG A 15 -1.17 -2.78 -4.31
CA ARG A 15 -2.42 -2.90 -5.08
C ARG A 15 -3.05 -4.29 -4.90
N GLN A 16 -2.26 -5.35 -4.92
CA GLN A 16 -2.78 -6.70 -4.77
C GLN A 16 -3.35 -6.95 -3.38
N ASP A 17 -2.65 -6.49 -2.33
CA ASP A 17 -3.12 -6.58 -0.95
C ASP A 17 -4.41 -5.76 -0.77
N ALA A 18 -4.47 -4.53 -1.32
CA ALA A 18 -5.67 -3.71 -1.31
C ALA A 18 -6.86 -4.37 -2.03
N ARG A 19 -6.65 -4.96 -3.23
CA ARG A 19 -7.72 -5.71 -3.94
C ARG A 19 -8.23 -6.87 -3.10
N SER A 20 -7.34 -7.61 -2.45
CA SER A 20 -7.70 -8.76 -1.60
C SER A 20 -8.53 -8.33 -0.39
N LEU A 21 -8.15 -7.23 0.27
CA LEU A 21 -8.88 -6.71 1.42
C LEU A 21 -10.26 -6.14 1.04
N VAL A 22 -10.38 -5.46 -0.10
CA VAL A 22 -11.67 -5.01 -0.64
C VAL A 22 -12.55 -6.21 -0.99
N ALA A 23 -12.02 -7.23 -1.66
CA ALA A 23 -12.76 -8.43 -2.02
C ALA A 23 -13.25 -9.22 -0.78
N GLN A 24 -12.51 -9.15 0.32
CA GLN A 24 -12.90 -9.74 1.62
C GLN A 24 -13.88 -8.85 2.41
N GLY A 25 -14.20 -7.64 1.95
CA GLY A 25 -15.04 -6.68 2.68
C GLY A 25 -14.39 -6.10 3.94
N LYS A 26 -13.06 -6.21 4.08
CA LYS A 26 -12.32 -5.67 5.24
C LYS A 26 -12.09 -4.16 5.15
N ILE A 27 -12.03 -3.63 3.94
CA ILE A 27 -11.88 -2.20 3.65
C ILE A 27 -12.77 -1.83 2.45
N ASP A 28 -13.07 -0.54 2.29
CA ASP A 28 -13.87 0.01 1.21
C ASP A 28 -13.01 0.86 0.25
N ARG A 29 -13.38 0.92 -1.03
CA ARG A 29 -12.66 1.70 -2.05
C ARG A 29 -12.69 3.22 -1.78
N GLN A 30 -13.65 3.72 -1.01
CA GLN A 30 -13.75 5.13 -0.63
C GLN A 30 -12.88 5.47 0.58
N GLN A 31 -12.39 4.47 1.32
CA GLN A 31 -11.48 4.72 2.42
C GLN A 31 -10.12 5.20 1.90
N PRO A 32 -9.38 5.98 2.71
CA PRO A 32 -8.06 6.44 2.35
C PRO A 32 -7.04 5.30 2.36
N ILE A 33 -6.00 5.42 1.51
CA ILE A 33 -4.92 4.44 1.37
C ILE A 33 -4.25 4.13 2.71
N TYR A 34 -4.18 5.09 3.65
CA TYR A 34 -3.57 4.89 4.96
C TYR A 34 -4.20 3.72 5.76
N VAL A 35 -5.46 3.35 5.52
CA VAL A 35 -6.11 2.22 6.22
C VAL A 35 -5.36 0.90 6.01
N LEU A 36 -4.61 0.77 4.90
CA LEU A 36 -3.78 -0.40 4.63
C LEU A 36 -2.68 -0.61 5.68
N CYS A 37 -2.26 0.42 6.42
CA CYS A 37 -1.25 0.29 7.48
C CYS A 37 -1.70 -0.63 8.64
N GLN A 38 -3.01 -0.87 8.79
CA GLN A 38 -3.55 -1.80 9.78
C GLN A 38 -3.30 -3.28 9.41
N PHE A 39 -2.98 -3.56 8.15
CA PHE A 39 -2.80 -4.92 7.61
C PHE A 39 -1.37 -5.20 7.16
N ILE A 40 -0.54 -4.16 7.04
CA ILE A 40 0.83 -4.22 6.55
C ILE A 40 1.79 -4.03 7.73
N SER A 41 2.85 -4.83 7.80
CA SER A 41 3.86 -4.68 8.87
C SER A 41 4.50 -3.30 8.81
N GLY A 42 4.91 -2.72 9.94
CA GLY A 42 5.43 -1.34 9.98
C GLY A 42 6.57 -1.06 8.99
N ARG A 43 7.50 -2.01 8.79
CA ARG A 43 8.59 -1.85 7.80
C ARG A 43 8.10 -1.93 6.36
N ASP A 44 7.15 -2.81 6.09
CA ASP A 44 6.54 -2.92 4.76
C ASP A 44 5.71 -1.66 4.46
N TRP A 45 5.07 -1.06 5.47
CA TRP A 45 4.33 0.19 5.35
C TRP A 45 5.25 1.37 5.02
N GLU A 46 6.37 1.52 5.73
CA GLU A 46 7.38 2.55 5.40
C GLU A 46 7.84 2.44 3.94
N CYS A 47 8.04 1.21 3.44
CA CYS A 47 8.40 0.98 2.04
C CYS A 47 7.23 1.30 1.10
N ALA A 48 5.99 0.95 1.46
CA ALA A 48 4.80 1.28 0.70
C ALA A 48 4.57 2.79 0.59
N GLU A 49 4.77 3.56 1.67
CA GLU A 49 4.66 5.03 1.65
C GLU A 49 5.66 5.67 0.69
N GLN A 50 6.90 5.14 0.64
CA GLN A 50 7.89 5.58 -0.34
C GLN A 50 7.45 5.26 -1.78
N GLN A 51 6.89 4.07 -2.02
CA GLN A 51 6.36 3.71 -3.34
C GLN A 51 5.17 4.59 -3.75
N LEU A 52 4.26 4.91 -2.83
CA LEU A 52 3.14 5.81 -3.08
C LEU A 52 3.64 7.19 -3.50
N ALA A 53 4.55 7.79 -2.72
CA ALA A 53 5.11 9.10 -3.01
C ALA A 53 5.87 9.15 -4.35
N GLN A 54 6.60 8.08 -4.70
CA GLN A 54 7.32 7.97 -5.98
C GLN A 54 6.40 7.84 -7.20
N ASN A 55 5.12 7.52 -6.98
CA ASN A 55 4.11 7.34 -8.03
C ASN A 55 2.96 8.35 -7.89
N ASP A 56 3.23 9.50 -7.25
CA ASP A 56 2.30 10.64 -7.08
C ASP A 56 1.00 10.31 -6.32
N TYR A 57 1.01 9.27 -5.47
CA TYR A 57 -0.07 8.98 -4.55
C TYR A 57 0.22 9.54 -3.16
N GLN A 58 -0.86 9.94 -2.47
CA GLN A 58 -0.85 10.37 -1.08
C GLN A 58 -1.63 9.39 -0.22
N THR A 59 -1.23 9.21 1.03
CA THR A 59 -1.90 8.28 1.95
C THR A 59 -3.37 8.65 2.24
N ARG A 60 -3.75 9.90 1.96
CA ARG A 60 -5.13 10.40 2.04
C ARG A 60 -5.97 10.14 0.79
N ASP A 61 -5.35 9.79 -0.34
CA ASP A 61 -6.08 9.45 -1.56
C ASP A 61 -6.90 8.18 -1.34
N ARG A 62 -7.91 7.94 -2.17
CA ARG A 62 -8.80 6.81 -1.96
C ARG A 62 -8.15 5.52 -2.44
N ILE A 63 -8.47 4.42 -1.77
CA ILE A 63 -8.11 3.07 -2.24
C ILE A 63 -8.61 2.85 -3.67
N GLY A 64 -9.75 3.44 -4.05
CA GLY A 64 -10.27 3.43 -5.41
C GLY A 64 -9.30 4.00 -6.44
N ASP A 65 -8.57 5.07 -6.10
CA ASP A 65 -7.60 5.73 -6.99
C ASP A 65 -6.35 4.87 -7.16
N LEU A 66 -5.91 4.19 -6.08
CA LEU A 66 -4.80 3.24 -6.11
C LEU A 66 -5.09 2.01 -6.99
N LEU A 67 -6.37 1.59 -7.06
CA LEU A 67 -6.81 0.37 -7.73
C LEU A 67 -7.30 0.59 -9.18
N SER A 68 -7.45 1.84 -9.60
CA SER A 68 -7.85 2.22 -10.96
C SER A 68 -6.77 1.92 -11.98
#